data_AF-A0A3E0RMY9-F1
#
_entry.id   AF-A0A3E0RMY9-F1
#
_cell.length_a   1.000
_cell.length_b   1.000
_cell.length_c   1.000
_cell.angle_alpha   90.00
_cell.angle_beta   90.00
_cell.angle_gamma   90.00
#
_symmetry.space_group_name_H-M   'P 1'
#
loop_
_entity.id
_entity.type
_entity.pdbx_description
1 polymer ?
#
loop_
_entity_poly.entity_id
_entity_poly.type
_entity_poly.pdbx_seq_one_letter_code
_entity_poly.pdbx_strand_id
1 'polypeptide(L)' 'QFWRNAAARTYNVNSIPATFLIDGDGIIIKKNLRGKALENTLASLKR' A
#
# COMPACT_ATOMS: atom_id res chain seq x y z
N GLN A 1 15.86 -3.09 -16.57
CA GLN A 1 14.83 -4.09 -16.24
C GLN A 1 13.78 -3.40 -15.37
N PHE A 2 12.50 -3.37 -15.80
CA PHE A 2 11.39 -2.79 -15.03
C PHE A 2 10.97 -3.72 -13.86
N TRP A 3 9.97 -3.35 -13.06
CA TRP A 3 9.41 -4.02 -11.86
C TRP A 3 9.08 -5.53 -12.03
N ARG A 4 10.09 -6.36 -12.26
CA ARG A 4 9.97 -7.77 -12.70
C ARG A 4 10.46 -8.78 -11.66
N ASN A 5 10.63 -8.36 -10.41
CA ASN A 5 10.92 -9.29 -9.32
C ASN A 5 9.63 -10.02 -8.86
N ALA A 6 9.78 -11.08 -8.07
CA ALA A 6 8.65 -11.88 -7.61
C ALA A 6 7.62 -11.05 -6.83
N ALA A 7 8.08 -10.22 -5.90
CA ALA A 7 7.20 -9.37 -5.09
C ALA A 7 6.41 -8.35 -5.93
N ALA A 8 7.04 -7.73 -6.92
CA ALA A 8 6.40 -6.78 -7.81
C ALA A 8 5.28 -7.44 -8.64
N ARG A 9 5.46 -8.70 -9.07
CA ARG A 9 4.39 -9.48 -9.71
C ARG A 9 3.29 -9.83 -8.71
N THR A 10 3.64 -10.37 -7.54
CA THR A 10 2.68 -10.79 -6.52
C THR A 10 1.79 -9.65 -6.05
N TYR A 11 2.37 -8.46 -5.83
CA TYR A 11 1.66 -7.29 -5.33
C TYR A 11 1.24 -6.30 -6.43
N ASN A 12 1.41 -6.67 -7.71
CA ASN A 12 1.10 -5.87 -8.90
C ASN A 12 1.70 -4.45 -8.87
N VAL A 13 2.98 -4.36 -8.53
CA VAL A 13 3.76 -3.11 -8.54
C VAL A 13 4.25 -2.84 -9.96
N ASN A 14 3.65 -1.87 -10.64
CA ASN A 14 4.01 -1.47 -12.00
C ASN A 14 4.75 -0.12 -12.06
N SER A 15 4.84 0.60 -10.93
CA SER A 15 5.57 1.87 -10.79
C SER A 15 6.03 2.06 -9.34
N ILE A 16 7.03 2.93 -9.13
CA ILE A 16 7.40 3.40 -7.80
C ILE A 16 7.21 4.91 -7.69
N PRO A 17 6.97 5.43 -6.48
CA PRO A 17 6.77 4.70 -5.21
C PRO A 17 5.50 3.84 -5.21
N ALA A 18 5.44 2.79 -4.41
CA ALA A 18 4.21 2.01 -4.18
C ALA A 18 4.06 1.75 -2.68
N THR A 19 2.86 1.90 -2.14
CA THR A 19 2.58 1.74 -0.70
C THR A 19 1.39 0.82 -0.49
N PHE A 20 1.39 0.07 0.61
CA PHE A 20 0.31 -0.84 0.99
C PHE A 20 0.03 -0.63 2.48
N LEU A 21 -1.25 -0.45 2.82
CA LEU A 21 -1.72 -0.41 4.20
C LEU A 21 -2.33 -1.76 4.54
N ILE A 22 -1.82 -2.39 5.59
CA ILE A 22 -2.15 -3.74 6.01
C ILE A 22 -2.73 -3.66 7.43
N ASP A 23 -3.80 -4.41 7.72
CA ASP A 23 -4.38 -4.49 9.06
C ASP A 23 -3.70 -5.56 9.94
N GLY A 24 -4.23 -5.79 11.15
CA GLY A 24 -3.68 -6.75 12.11
C GLY A 24 -3.77 -8.21 11.67
N ASP A 25 -4.69 -8.52 10.76
CA ASP A 25 -4.89 -9.88 10.24
C ASP A 25 -4.05 -10.13 8.96
N GLY A 26 -3.24 -9.15 8.55
CA GLY A 26 -2.40 -9.25 7.36
C GLY A 26 -3.14 -8.94 6.05
N ILE A 27 -4.33 -8.35 6.10
CA ILE A 27 -5.12 -8.02 4.91
C ILE A 27 -4.75 -6.62 4.39
N ILE A 28 -4.53 -6.51 3.09
CA ILE A 28 -4.30 -5.22 2.43
C ILE A 28 -5.62 -4.46 2.34
N ILE A 29 -5.75 -3.38 3.12
CA ILE A 29 -6.97 -2.57 3.17
C ILE A 29 -6.92 -1.33 2.26
N LYS A 30 -5.72 -0.82 1.95
CA LYS A 30 -5.52 0.31 1.00
C LYS A 30 -4.17 0.20 0.28
N LYS A 31 -4.06 0.82 -0.90
CA LYS A 31 -2.83 0.87 -1.71
C LYS A 31 -2.56 2.30 -2.18
N ASN A 32 -1.30 2.63 -2.40
CA ASN A 32 -0.82 3.90 -2.95
C ASN A 32 -1.28 5.16 -2.21
N LEU A 33 -1.56 5.04 -0.90
CA LEU A 33 -1.82 6.20 -0.04
C LEU A 33 -0.52 6.95 0.25
N ARG A 34 -0.60 8.28 0.21
CA ARG A 34 0.51 9.21 0.49
C ARG A 34 -0.01 10.51 1.07
N GLY A 35 0.89 11.24 1.75
CA GLY A 35 0.61 12.57 2.29
C GLY A 35 -0.70 12.64 3.07
N LYS A 36 -1.52 13.67 2.79
CA LYS A 36 -2.76 13.90 3.53
C LYS A 36 -3.77 12.76 3.40
N ALA A 37 -3.81 12.06 2.26
CA ALA A 37 -4.70 10.93 2.07
C ALA A 37 -4.34 9.75 2.99
N LEU A 38 -3.05 9.53 3.24
CA LEU A 38 -2.59 8.54 4.21
C LEU A 38 -2.99 8.96 5.63
N GLU A 39 -2.67 10.19 6.03
CA GLU A 39 -3.01 10.72 7.36
C GLU A 39 -4.50 10.61 7.66
N ASN A 40 -5.36 11.04 6.73
CA ASN A 40 -6.81 10.99 6.91
C ASN A 40 -7.32 9.54 7.02
N THR A 41 -6.75 8.63 6.23
CA THR A 41 -7.10 7.19 6.34
C THR A 41 -6.73 6.66 7.72
N LEU A 42 -5.51 6.93 8.19
CA LEU A 42 -5.08 6.49 9.52
C LEU A 42 -5.94 7.10 10.63
N ALA A 43 -6.31 8.37 10.53
CA ALA A 43 -7.20 9.01 11.49
C ALA A 43 -8.58 8.33 11.52
N SER A 44 -9.11 7.91 10.37
CA SER A 44 -10.40 7.20 10.31
C SER A 44 -10.37 5.78 10.92
N LEU A 45 -9.18 5.17 11.02
CA LEU A 45 -8.99 3.82 11.57
C LEU A 45 -8.71 3.82 13.08
N LYS A 46 -8.24 4.94 13.64
CA LYS A 46 -8.05 5.11 15.08
C LYS A 46 -9.40 5.36 15.74
N ARG A 47 -9.97 4.34 16.38
CA ARG A 47 -11.02 4.49 17.39
C ARG A 47 -10.41 4.40 18.77
#